data_AF-Q2FVM9-F1
#
_entry.id   AF-Q2FVM9-F1
#
_cell.length_a   1.000
_cell.length_b   1.000
_cell.length_c   1.000
_cell.angle_alpha   90.00
_cell.angle_beta   90.00
_cell.angle_gamma   90.00
#
_symmetry.space_group_name_H-M   'P 1'
#
loop_
_entity.id
_entity.type
_entity.pdbx_description
1 polymer ?
#
loop_
_entity_poly.entity_id
_entity_poly.type
_entity_poly.pdbx_seq_one_letter_code
_entity_poly.pdbx_strand_id
1 'polypeptide(L)' 'MPYLYGDDINKLQGRPIVGLSHAAGYACGYHLVKYFLQKTNIPIEVATTLPAQKIINEVTEFWHTHTL' A
#
# COMPACT_ATOMS: atom_id res chain seq x y z
N MET A 1 -8.10 -9.63 6.73
CA MET A 1 -6.80 -10.02 6.15
C MET A 1 -6.69 -9.97 4.62
N PRO A 2 -7.76 -10.06 3.81
CA PRO A 2 -7.55 -10.15 2.36
C PRO A 2 -7.00 -8.84 1.78
N TYR A 3 -7.32 -7.69 2.39
CA TYR A 3 -6.71 -6.38 2.05
C TYR A 3 -5.21 -6.29 2.26
N LEU A 4 -4.61 -7.19 3.05
CA LEU A 4 -3.17 -7.24 3.24
C LEU A 4 -2.55 -8.36 2.39
N TYR A 5 -3.06 -9.59 2.54
CA TYR A 5 -2.44 -10.79 1.99
C TYR A 5 -3.14 -11.39 0.76
N GLY A 6 -4.30 -10.87 0.38
CA GLY A 6 -5.13 -11.43 -0.68
C GLY A 6 -6.00 -12.60 -0.25
N ASP A 7 -6.81 -13.06 -1.20
CA ASP A 7 -7.80 -14.11 -0.98
C ASP A 7 -7.19 -15.49 -0.80
N ASP A 8 -6.01 -15.76 -1.36
CA ASP A 8 -5.38 -17.08 -1.25
C ASP A 8 -5.09 -17.44 0.21
N ILE A 9 -4.60 -16.49 1.00
CA ILE A 9 -4.39 -16.68 2.45
C ILE A 9 -5.73 -16.81 3.18
N ASN A 10 -6.75 -16.05 2.78
CA ASN A 10 -8.08 -16.16 3.38
C ASN A 10 -8.71 -17.54 3.11
N LYS A 11 -8.60 -18.08 1.88
CA LYS A 11 -9.05 -19.43 1.53
C LYS A 11 -8.36 -20.49 2.39
N LEU A 12 -7.04 -20.39 2.54
CA LEU A 12 -6.27 -21.30 3.40
C LEU A 12 -6.69 -21.24 4.87
N GLN A 13 -7.15 -20.08 5.34
CA GLN A 13 -7.64 -19.86 6.70
C GLN A 13 -9.15 -20.14 6.87
N GLY A 14 -9.84 -20.64 5.84
CA GLY A 14 -11.29 -20.86 5.88
C GLY A 14 -12.10 -19.57 6.05
N ARG A 15 -11.56 -18.43 5.61
CA ARG A 15 -12.17 -17.11 5.69
C ARG A 15 -12.81 -16.68 4.37
N PRO A 16 -13.81 -15.79 4.37
CA PRO A 16 -14.43 -15.28 3.15
C PRO A 16 -13.43 -14.59 2.21
N ILE A 17 -13.61 -14.77 0.92
CA ILE A 17 -12.85 -14.10 -0.14
C ILE A 17 -13.55 -12.81 -0.59
N VAL A 18 -12.80 -11.84 -1.10
CA VAL A 18 -13.33 -10.51 -1.49
C VAL A 18 -12.88 -10.04 -2.88
N GLY A 19 -12.30 -10.91 -3.69
CA GLY A 19 -11.79 -10.61 -5.03
C GLY A 19 -10.39 -9.98 -5.05
N LEU A 20 -9.60 -10.14 -3.98
CA LEU A 20 -8.28 -9.53 -3.89
C LEU A 20 -7.16 -10.51 -4.25
N SER A 21 -6.25 -10.04 -5.10
CA SER A 21 -5.04 -10.77 -5.49
C SER A 21 -4.11 -10.99 -4.30
N HIS A 22 -3.22 -11.98 -4.44
CA HIS A 22 -2.17 -12.24 -3.46
C HIS A 22 -1.37 -10.98 -3.11
N ALA A 23 -1.16 -10.75 -1.82
CA ALA A 23 -0.41 -9.62 -1.28
C ALA A 23 -0.88 -8.22 -1.76
N ALA A 24 -2.19 -8.06 -2.06
CA ALA A 24 -2.75 -6.81 -2.59
C ALA A 24 -2.36 -5.56 -1.78
N GLY A 25 -2.40 -5.64 -0.44
CA GLY A 25 -2.03 -4.52 0.43
C GLY A 25 -0.55 -4.19 0.40
N TYR A 26 0.31 -5.21 0.33
CA TYR A 26 1.76 -5.00 0.18
C TYR A 26 2.11 -4.37 -1.16
N ALA A 27 1.49 -4.83 -2.25
CA ALA A 27 1.69 -4.23 -3.56
C ALA A 27 1.24 -2.76 -3.57
N CYS A 28 0.03 -2.47 -3.06
CA CYS A 28 -0.48 -1.11 -2.94
C CYS A 28 0.44 -0.21 -2.09
N GLY A 29 0.82 -0.68 -0.89
CA GLY A 29 1.71 0.04 0.01
C GLY A 29 3.10 0.28 -0.58
N TYR A 30 3.66 -0.72 -1.27
CA TYR A 30 4.96 -0.61 -1.94
C TYR A 30 4.96 0.52 -2.98
N HIS A 31 3.96 0.57 -3.85
CA HIS A 31 3.85 1.61 -4.87
C HIS A 31 3.59 3.00 -4.26
N LEU A 32 2.76 3.08 -3.22
CA LEU A 32 2.48 4.31 -2.51
C LEU A 32 3.74 4.88 -1.82
N VAL A 33 4.49 4.05 -1.10
CA VAL A 33 5.74 4.48 -0.44
C VAL A 33 6.80 4.84 -1.49
N LYS A 34 6.89 4.10 -2.60
CA LYS A 34 7.78 4.47 -3.71
C LYS A 34 7.43 5.86 -4.26
N TYR A 35 6.15 6.15 -4.47
CA TYR A 35 5.69 7.47 -4.92
C TYR A 35 6.04 8.56 -3.90
N PHE A 36 5.83 8.30 -2.60
CA PHE A 36 6.21 9.22 -1.53
C PHE A 36 7.70 9.59 -1.57
N LEU A 37 8.58 8.58 -1.68
CA LEU A 37 10.03 8.79 -1.71
C LEU A 37 10.44 9.61 -2.94
N GLN A 38 9.84 9.32 -4.10
CA GLN A 38 10.10 10.07 -5.34
C GLN A 38 9.62 11.52 -5.24
N LYS A 39 8.44 11.76 -4.65
CA LYS A 39 7.84 13.10 -4.50
C LYS A 39 8.62 13.98 -3.53
N THR A 40 9.03 13.42 -2.40
CA THR A 40 9.60 14.20 -1.28
C THR A 40 11.13 14.22 -1.26
N ASN A 41 11.77 13.29 -1.97
CA ASN A 41 13.21 13.05 -1.93
C ASN A 41 13.74 12.79 -0.50
N ILE A 42 12.86 12.38 0.43
CA ILE A 42 13.24 11.99 1.78
C ILE A 42 13.99 10.65 1.69
N PRO A 43 15.17 10.50 2.34
CA PRO A 43 15.87 9.22 2.38
C PRO A 43 15.03 8.12 3.02
N ILE A 44 15.16 6.90 2.52
CA ILE A 44 14.32 5.77 2.96
C ILE A 44 14.51 5.46 4.45
N GLU A 45 15.73 5.58 4.97
CA GLU A 45 16.06 5.41 6.38
C GLU A 45 15.30 6.40 7.27
N VAL A 46 15.13 7.65 6.83
CA VAL A 46 14.32 8.64 7.55
C VAL A 46 12.85 8.30 7.43
N ALA A 47 12.39 7.95 6.22
CA ALA A 47 10.99 7.62 5.95
C ALA A 47 10.48 6.46 6.82
N THR A 48 11.34 5.50 7.18
CA THR A 48 10.97 4.36 8.05
C THR A 48 10.62 4.76 9.48
N THR A 49 11.01 5.96 9.92
CA THR A 49 10.70 6.50 11.26
C THR A 49 9.46 7.39 11.27
N LEU A 50 8.90 7.70 10.10
CA LEU A 50 7.75 8.57 9.98
C LEU A 50 6.45 7.85 10.37
N PRO A 51 5.51 8.55 11.01
CA PRO A 51 4.15 8.04 11.17
C PRO A 51 3.51 7.78 9.79
N ALA A 52 2.81 6.65 9.65
CA ALA A 52 2.14 6.29 8.40
C ALA A 52 1.18 7.39 7.90
N GLN A 53 0.48 8.06 8.82
CA GLN A 53 -0.41 9.17 8.47
C GLN A 53 0.31 10.33 7.79
N LYS A 54 1.57 10.61 8.15
CA LYS A 54 2.38 11.63 7.49
C LYS A 54 2.64 11.25 6.04
N ILE A 55 2.97 9.98 5.76
CA ILE A 55 3.18 9.49 4.40
C ILE A 55 1.89 9.59 3.59
N ILE A 56 0.76 9.10 4.14
CA ILE A 56 -0.55 9.10 3.47
C ILE A 56 -1.00 10.52 3.09
N ASN A 57 -0.81 11.50 3.97
CA ASN A 57 -1.19 12.89 3.71
C ASN A 57 -0.35 13.54 2.60
N GLU A 58 0.87 13.07 2.36
CA GLU A 58 1.78 13.60 1.36
C GLU A 58 1.58 12.99 -0.03
N VAL A 59 0.71 11.99 -0.19
CA VAL A 59 0.54 11.25 -1.45
C VAL A 59 -0.90 11.14 -1.91
N THR A 60 -1.73 12.14 -1.62
CA THR A 60 -3.14 12.15 -2.04
C THR A 60 -3.30 12.04 -3.56
N GLU A 61 -2.33 12.60 -4.32
CA GLU A 61 -2.31 12.57 -5.79
C GLU A 61 -2.05 11.17 -6.36
N PHE A 62 -1.44 10.26 -5.58
CA PHE A 62 -1.19 8.88 -5.98
C PHE A 62 -2.46 8.21 -6.48
N TRP A 63 -3.60 8.44 -5.81
CA TRP A 63 -4.89 7.85 -6.15
C TRP A 63 -5.54 8.43 -7.42
N HIS A 64 -5.05 9.57 -7.91
CA HIS A 64 -5.58 10.25 -9.08
C HIS A 64 -4.74 10.02 -10.35
N THR A 65 -3.54 9.44 -10.22
CA THR A 65 -2.61 9.21 -11.34
C THR A 65 -3.15 8.28 -12.43
N HIS A 66 -4.17 7.47 -12.14
CA HIS A 66 -4.76 6.49 -13.07
C HIS A 66 -6.22 6.78 -13.41
N THR A 67 -6.67 8.03 -13.24
CA THR A 67 -8.02 8.41 -13.70
C THR A 67 -8.00 8.42 -15.23
N LEU A 68 -8.70 7.45 -15.84
CA LEU A 68 -8.99 7.38 -17.28
C LEU A 68 -9.77 8.60 -17.75
#